data_AF-A0A5C5Y3P6-F1
#
_entry.id   AF-A0A5C5Y3P6-F1
#
_cell.length_a   1.000
_cell.length_b   1.000
_cell.length_c   1.000
_cell.angle_alpha   90.00
_cell.angle_beta   90.00
_cell.angle_gamma   90.00
#
_symmetry.space_group_name_H-M   'P 1'
#
loop_
_entity.id
_entity.type
_entity.pdbx_description
1 polymer ?
#
loop_
_entity_poly.entity_id
_entity_poly.type
_entity_poly.pdbx_seq_one_letter_code
_entity_poly.pdbx_strand_id
1 'polypeptide(L)'
;MSSRPSLPQTSTHQASTDGRAVTGRAVTGRAADRPAAASIDRRRFAIATAAMAAACIGRTSDAAPSPQAGQISLVENPDLDLFRVRLAINVQGNVNLPSDPLVSKRSMTKLPIQSDAVFDYEERYRWPTDAKPGSPVMGLERYYHEAVSSGTLSKNDISFGLRPAVRQTLVRRDMLPETIYCGDDYLTHEELGLIRTPVSAVQLGDLLPLTAVAKGDQYEVNRGTIGNLLNLSSVDDGKVENKIEDIDDAIAKITMSGKIDGSIDGVPTLVRLVGKMTFDRKQNVCNWLALALHETRDIGKAEPGFDVQAKIRMIRQPMPRPAGLPAKPVAMDLTRPVPGNQTLVLLHSDALSVTALMDRRWRMISDRPGAAMMRMIDQESSMGQCNLKPLVRLPEGKTWTLAQLQQDVRRSLGDRMTRFLRDDRMTSASGIETMQLIAAGTVEGVEVRWIVQHHAAPSGRRLLATFTTDADSFDAMAGSEVQLASTLEFVAPVPTGDAEDDAKADPSGDVTLAAPEPATKVADAGAADSLSSASDLR
;
A
#
# COMPACT_ATOMS: atom_id res chain seq x y z
N MET A 1 50.15 24.32 -14.89
CA MET A 1 51.52 24.28 -15.43
C MET A 1 51.43 23.81 -16.87
N SER A 2 51.98 24.61 -17.81
CA SER A 2 52.13 24.36 -19.25
C SER A 2 50.84 24.16 -20.07
N SER A 3 50.66 24.57 -21.33
CA SER A 3 51.29 25.51 -22.27
C SER A 3 50.29 25.59 -23.45
N ARG A 4 50.16 26.76 -24.09
CA ARG A 4 49.43 27.05 -25.37
C ARG A 4 49.91 26.14 -26.55
N PRO A 5 49.32 26.10 -27.79
CA PRO A 5 48.55 27.14 -28.49
C PRO A 5 47.41 26.68 -29.47
N SER A 6 46.99 27.65 -30.28
CA SER A 6 45.84 27.95 -31.15
C SER A 6 45.62 27.25 -32.52
N LEU A 7 44.33 27.15 -32.91
CA LEU A 7 43.63 27.38 -34.22
C LEU A 7 44.05 26.55 -35.49
N PRO A 8 43.13 26.22 -36.43
CA PRO A 8 42.49 27.21 -37.34
C PRO A 8 41.03 26.96 -37.80
N GLN A 9 40.46 28.01 -38.40
CA GLN A 9 39.24 28.05 -39.22
C GLN A 9 39.49 27.48 -40.63
N THR A 10 38.49 26.90 -41.31
CA THR A 10 37.83 27.45 -42.54
C THR A 10 36.83 26.50 -43.23
N SER A 11 35.73 27.11 -43.69
CA SER A 11 34.95 26.92 -44.94
C SER A 11 34.12 25.65 -45.25
N THR A 12 32.79 25.85 -45.18
CA THR A 12 31.74 25.67 -46.21
C THR A 12 31.99 24.87 -47.49
N HIS A 13 31.08 23.91 -47.79
CA HIS A 13 30.52 23.66 -49.12
C HIS A 13 29.10 23.04 -49.04
N GLN A 14 28.21 23.52 -49.92
CA GLN A 14 26.81 23.11 -50.14
C GLN A 14 26.67 21.83 -50.99
N ALA A 15 25.59 21.07 -50.78
CA ALA A 15 24.66 20.48 -51.78
C ALA A 15 23.66 19.57 -51.03
N SER A 16 22.37 19.92 -50.91
CA SER A 16 21.26 19.58 -51.83
C SER A 16 20.99 18.08 -51.99
N THR A 17 19.86 17.61 -51.46
CA THR A 17 18.97 16.65 -52.17
C THR A 17 17.58 16.64 -51.54
N ASP A 18 16.61 16.47 -52.44
CA ASP A 18 15.16 16.59 -52.32
C ASP A 18 14.45 15.64 -51.35
N GLY A 19 13.35 16.15 -50.78
CA GLY A 19 12.01 15.65 -51.06
C GLY A 19 11.57 14.30 -50.48
N ARG A 20 10.76 14.35 -49.41
CA ARG A 20 9.40 13.77 -49.44
C ARG A 20 8.60 14.17 -48.20
N ALA A 21 7.57 14.96 -48.43
CA ALA A 21 6.44 15.10 -47.52
C ALA A 21 5.66 13.78 -47.49
N VAL A 22 5.44 13.24 -46.29
CA VAL A 22 4.40 12.23 -46.04
C VAL A 22 3.49 12.80 -44.97
N THR A 23 2.27 13.06 -45.40
CA THR A 23 1.11 13.52 -44.65
C THR A 23 0.75 12.53 -43.53
N GLY A 24 1.02 12.90 -42.28
CA GLY A 24 0.49 12.24 -41.09
C GLY A 24 -0.89 12.79 -40.75
N ARG A 25 -1.92 12.04 -41.15
CA ARG A 25 -3.34 12.32 -40.87
C ARG A 25 -3.58 12.27 -39.35
N ALA A 26 -3.94 13.41 -38.76
CA ALA A 26 -4.42 13.50 -37.40
C ALA A 26 -5.70 12.65 -37.26
N VAL A 27 -5.63 11.59 -36.48
CA VAL A 27 -6.81 10.85 -36.02
C VAL A 27 -7.20 11.47 -34.68
N THR A 28 -8.27 12.25 -34.71
CA THR A 28 -8.96 12.79 -33.54
C THR A 28 -9.51 11.62 -32.70
N GLY A 29 -8.71 11.14 -31.76
CA GLY A 29 -9.11 10.19 -30.73
C GLY A 29 -9.75 10.95 -29.57
N ARG A 30 -11.06 10.75 -29.40
CA ARG A 30 -11.87 11.21 -28.26
C ARG A 30 -11.19 10.80 -26.95
N ALA A 31 -10.97 11.74 -26.03
CA ALA A 31 -10.47 11.47 -24.69
C ALA A 31 -11.34 10.41 -24.01
N ALA A 32 -10.81 9.20 -23.87
CA ALA A 32 -11.43 8.12 -23.15
C ALA A 32 -11.05 8.23 -21.67
N ASP A 33 -12.05 8.13 -20.79
CA ASP A 33 -11.92 7.97 -19.35
C ASP A 33 -10.77 7.01 -19.00
N ARG A 34 -9.74 7.53 -18.33
CA ARG A 34 -8.74 6.69 -17.64
C ARG A 34 -9.39 6.18 -16.35
N PRO A 35 -9.63 4.86 -16.19
CA PRO A 35 -10.02 4.33 -14.90
C PRO A 35 -8.86 4.49 -13.91
N ALA A 36 -9.15 5.04 -12.72
CA ALA A 36 -8.19 5.15 -11.63
C ALA A 36 -7.62 3.76 -11.29
N ALA A 37 -6.29 3.63 -11.30
CA ALA A 37 -5.62 2.39 -10.96
C ALA A 37 -5.80 2.11 -9.46
N ALA A 38 -6.38 0.97 -9.14
CA ALA A 38 -6.61 0.54 -7.75
C ALA A 38 -5.27 0.21 -7.07
N SER A 39 -4.86 1.01 -6.08
CA SER A 39 -3.68 0.77 -5.25
C SER A 39 -4.09 0.30 -3.83
N ILE A 40 -3.55 -0.85 -3.42
CA ILE A 40 -3.89 -1.72 -2.26
C ILE A 40 -2.97 -1.43 -1.07
N ASP A 41 -3.44 -1.61 0.18
CA ASP A 41 -2.71 -1.68 1.49
C ASP A 41 -3.35 -1.09 2.76
N ARG A 42 -3.66 -1.98 3.72
CA ARG A 42 -4.27 -1.68 5.03
C ARG A 42 -3.39 -2.13 6.21
N ARG A 43 -3.82 -1.77 7.44
CA ARG A 43 -3.56 -2.29 8.81
C ARG A 43 -4.51 -1.51 9.77
N ARG A 44 -5.03 -1.92 10.94
CA ARG A 44 -5.01 -3.07 11.87
C ARG A 44 -5.86 -2.68 13.10
N PHE A 45 -6.40 -3.64 13.90
CA PHE A 45 -6.21 -3.69 15.38
C PHE A 45 -6.62 -5.02 16.04
N ALA A 46 -6.23 -5.21 17.31
CA ALA A 46 -6.05 -6.48 18.03
C ALA A 46 -6.52 -6.47 19.52
N ILE A 47 -6.59 -7.68 20.15
CA ILE A 47 -6.48 -8.06 21.60
C ILE A 47 -7.71 -7.76 22.51
N ALA A 48 -8.23 -8.55 23.49
CA ALA A 48 -7.72 -9.47 24.54
C ALA A 48 -8.79 -10.57 24.92
N THR A 49 -8.57 -11.67 25.66
CA THR A 49 -8.12 -11.79 27.09
C THR A 49 -7.85 -13.27 27.50
N ALA A 50 -7.05 -13.46 28.55
CA ALA A 50 -6.46 -14.71 29.10
C ALA A 50 -7.35 -15.59 30.01
N ALA A 51 -7.02 -16.89 30.16
CA ALA A 51 -6.66 -17.53 31.45
C ALA A 51 -6.47 -19.08 31.36
N MET A 52 -5.45 -19.55 32.11
CA MET A 52 -5.20 -20.91 32.65
C MET A 52 -4.71 -22.03 31.73
N ALA A 53 -3.41 -22.34 31.83
CA ALA A 53 -2.93 -23.62 32.39
C ALA A 53 -1.44 -23.53 32.74
N ALA A 54 -1.14 -23.58 34.03
CA ALA A 54 0.17 -23.96 34.52
C ALA A 54 0.31 -25.48 34.35
N ALA A 55 1.27 -25.91 33.53
CA ALA A 55 1.81 -27.26 33.58
C ALA A 55 3.30 -27.18 33.28
N CYS A 56 4.09 -27.50 34.31
CA CYS A 56 5.53 -27.61 34.24
C CYS A 56 5.93 -28.61 33.14
N ILE A 57 6.71 -28.17 32.15
CA ILE A 57 7.56 -29.06 31.38
C ILE A 57 8.98 -28.54 31.58
N GLY A 58 9.76 -29.31 32.34
CA GLY A 58 11.18 -29.08 32.51
C GLY A 58 11.87 -29.10 31.14
N ARG A 59 12.67 -28.07 30.87
CA ARG A 59 13.61 -28.07 29.76
C ARG A 59 14.74 -29.04 30.09
N THR A 60 14.66 -30.27 29.61
CA THR A 60 15.87 -31.01 29.31
C THR A 60 16.48 -30.37 28.08
N SER A 61 17.68 -29.83 28.23
CA SER A 61 18.56 -29.47 27.13
C SER A 61 18.95 -30.77 26.41
N ASP A 62 18.11 -31.24 25.50
CA ASP A 62 18.51 -32.27 24.55
C ASP A 62 19.48 -31.60 23.58
N ALA A 63 20.76 -31.87 23.79
CA ALA A 63 21.78 -31.67 22.77
C ALA A 63 21.31 -32.38 21.50
N ALA A 64 21.23 -31.65 20.40
CA ALA A 64 20.94 -32.25 19.11
C ALA A 64 21.90 -33.44 18.90
N PRO A 65 21.40 -34.62 18.51
CA PRO A 65 22.25 -35.77 18.30
C PRO A 65 23.34 -35.41 17.28
N SER A 66 24.59 -35.76 17.60
CA SER A 66 25.71 -35.56 16.69
C SER A 66 25.38 -36.20 15.33
N PRO A 67 25.64 -35.50 14.21
CA PRO A 67 25.28 -35.99 12.88
C PRO A 67 25.91 -37.36 12.63
N GLN A 68 25.11 -38.31 12.15
CA GLN A 68 25.62 -39.60 11.69
C GLN A 68 26.52 -39.38 10.45
N ALA A 69 27.46 -40.30 10.20
CA ALA A 69 28.37 -40.20 9.06
C ALA A 69 27.57 -40.02 7.74
N GLY A 70 27.78 -38.89 7.07
CA GLY A 70 27.07 -38.52 5.83
C GLY A 70 25.92 -37.52 5.99
N GLN A 71 25.53 -37.16 7.23
CA GLN A 71 24.58 -36.09 7.48
C GLN A 71 25.26 -34.73 7.61
N ILE A 72 24.66 -33.70 7.03
CA ILE A 72 25.19 -32.34 6.95
C ILE A 72 24.18 -31.38 7.58
N SER A 73 24.65 -30.50 8.47
CA SER A 73 23.85 -29.42 9.02
C SER A 73 23.85 -28.22 8.07
N LEU A 74 22.68 -27.67 7.78
CA LEU A 74 22.48 -26.48 6.94
C LEU A 74 22.05 -25.33 7.85
N VAL A 75 22.97 -24.43 8.18
CA VAL A 75 22.73 -23.30 9.09
C VAL A 75 23.27 -22.05 8.46
N GLU A 76 22.47 -20.97 8.45
CA GLU A 76 22.97 -19.68 7.95
C GLU A 76 24.10 -19.13 8.81
N ASN A 77 25.03 -18.41 8.18
CA ASN A 77 26.08 -17.70 8.89
C ASN A 77 25.47 -16.54 9.71
N PRO A 78 25.53 -16.58 11.05
CA PRO A 78 24.95 -15.54 11.90
C PRO A 78 25.70 -14.20 11.82
N ASP A 79 26.94 -14.19 11.31
CA ASP A 79 27.76 -12.98 11.18
C ASP A 79 27.42 -12.17 9.92
N LEU A 80 26.52 -12.66 9.06
CA LEU A 80 26.09 -11.97 7.85
C LEU A 80 24.76 -11.25 8.09
N ASP A 81 24.82 -9.93 8.13
CA ASP A 81 23.67 -9.05 8.34
C ASP A 81 23.37 -8.14 7.16
N LEU A 82 24.19 -8.13 6.11
CA LEU A 82 24.07 -7.25 4.96
C LEU A 82 24.09 -8.01 3.65
N PHE A 83 23.08 -7.79 2.82
CA PHE A 83 22.90 -8.49 1.55
C PHE A 83 22.52 -7.53 0.43
N ARG A 84 22.95 -7.85 -0.79
CA ARG A 84 22.30 -7.37 -2.01
C ARG A 84 21.28 -8.41 -2.44
N VAL A 85 20.05 -7.96 -2.69
CA VAL A 85 18.95 -8.79 -3.14
C VAL A 85 18.48 -8.30 -4.49
N ARG A 86 18.44 -9.20 -5.47
CA ARG A 86 17.76 -8.97 -6.74
C ARG A 86 16.54 -9.88 -6.83
N LEU A 87 15.37 -9.30 -7.01
CA LEU A 87 14.09 -9.98 -7.10
C LEU A 87 13.42 -9.64 -8.43
N ALA A 88 13.00 -10.65 -9.18
CA ALA A 88 12.18 -10.49 -10.37
C ALA A 88 10.87 -11.26 -10.19
N ILE A 89 9.76 -10.60 -10.46
CA ILE A 89 8.41 -11.14 -10.30
C ILE A 89 7.67 -10.96 -11.62
N ASN A 90 7.12 -12.05 -12.14
CA ASN A 90 6.18 -12.03 -13.25
C ASN A 90 4.82 -12.52 -12.73
N VAL A 91 3.78 -11.73 -12.91
CA VAL A 91 2.41 -12.01 -12.46
C VAL A 91 1.48 -12.05 -13.67
N GLN A 92 0.57 -13.02 -13.67
CA GLN A 92 -0.52 -13.12 -14.63
C GLN A 92 -1.79 -13.64 -13.94
N GLY A 93 -2.96 -13.17 -14.35
CA GLY A 93 -4.23 -13.67 -13.83
C GLY A 93 -5.32 -12.63 -13.85
N ASN A 94 -6.13 -12.59 -12.79
CA ASN A 94 -7.27 -11.69 -12.68
C ASN A 94 -7.28 -10.94 -11.35
N VAL A 95 -7.62 -9.66 -11.43
CA VAL A 95 -8.08 -8.85 -10.31
C VAL A 95 -9.61 -8.95 -10.29
N ASN A 96 -10.16 -9.37 -9.17
CA ASN A 96 -11.59 -9.55 -9.00
C ASN A 96 -12.16 -8.35 -8.25
N LEU A 97 -13.01 -7.58 -8.91
CA LEU A 97 -13.72 -6.44 -8.33
C LEU A 97 -15.18 -6.81 -8.06
N PRO A 98 -15.78 -6.31 -6.98
CA PRO A 98 -17.22 -6.42 -6.81
C PRO A 98 -17.92 -5.66 -7.93
N SER A 99 -18.91 -6.27 -8.58
CA SER A 99 -19.69 -5.61 -9.64
C SER A 99 -20.52 -4.44 -9.10
N ASP A 100 -20.89 -4.52 -7.82
CA ASP A 100 -21.49 -3.42 -7.05
C ASP A 100 -20.88 -3.47 -5.64
N PRO A 101 -20.09 -2.46 -5.22
CA PRO A 101 -19.42 -2.44 -3.92
C PRO A 101 -20.39 -2.40 -2.72
N LEU A 102 -21.69 -2.19 -2.93
CA LEU A 102 -22.70 -2.02 -1.89
C LEU A 102 -23.71 -3.18 -1.81
N VAL A 103 -23.86 -3.98 -2.87
CA VAL A 103 -25.01 -4.91 -3.01
C VAL A 103 -24.61 -6.40 -2.97
N SER A 104 -23.44 -6.81 -3.47
CA SER A 104 -23.11 -8.26 -3.50
C SER A 104 -21.64 -8.58 -3.73
N LYS A 105 -21.08 -9.43 -2.85
CA LYS A 105 -19.78 -10.10 -3.06
C LYS A 105 -19.82 -11.22 -4.12
N ARG A 106 -21.00 -11.63 -4.61
CA ARG A 106 -21.18 -12.79 -5.51
C ARG A 106 -21.08 -12.45 -6.99
N SER A 107 -21.42 -11.22 -7.39
CA SER A 107 -21.20 -10.75 -8.77
C SER A 107 -19.85 -10.04 -8.80
N MET A 108 -18.92 -10.56 -9.60
CA MET A 108 -17.58 -9.98 -9.74
C MET A 108 -17.25 -9.67 -11.20
N THR A 109 -16.60 -8.53 -11.40
CA THR A 109 -15.93 -8.19 -12.65
C THR A 109 -14.48 -8.66 -12.55
N LYS A 110 -14.06 -9.51 -13.50
CA LYS A 110 -12.67 -9.95 -13.61
C LYS A 110 -11.91 -9.04 -14.56
N LEU A 111 -10.88 -8.39 -14.04
CA LEU A 111 -9.97 -7.57 -14.82
C LEU A 111 -8.66 -8.36 -15.04
N PRO A 112 -8.32 -8.73 -16.28
CA PRO A 112 -7.09 -9.44 -16.54
C PRO A 112 -5.89 -8.55 -16.22
N ILE A 113 -4.91 -9.13 -15.54
CA ILE A 113 -3.66 -8.47 -15.17
C ILE A 113 -2.47 -9.27 -15.67
N GLN A 114 -1.49 -8.56 -16.20
CA GLN A 114 -0.14 -9.05 -16.46
C GLN A 114 0.83 -7.98 -15.95
N SER A 115 1.85 -8.38 -15.18
CA SER A 115 2.81 -7.43 -14.62
C SER A 115 4.18 -8.07 -14.44
N ASP A 116 5.21 -7.31 -14.75
CA ASP A 116 6.61 -7.62 -14.50
C ASP A 116 7.19 -6.58 -13.55
N ALA A 117 7.76 -7.05 -12.44
CA ALA A 117 8.40 -6.21 -11.44
C ALA A 117 9.83 -6.64 -11.19
N VAL A 118 10.72 -5.66 -11.04
CA VAL A 118 12.15 -5.86 -10.74
C VAL A 118 12.53 -5.00 -9.55
N PHE A 119 13.21 -5.64 -8.61
CA PHE A 119 13.78 -5.00 -7.44
C PHE A 119 15.26 -5.35 -7.34
N ASP A 120 16.09 -4.35 -7.08
CA ASP A 120 17.50 -4.50 -6.74
C ASP A 120 17.75 -3.61 -5.52
N TYR A 121 18.01 -4.23 -4.37
CA TYR A 121 18.14 -3.51 -3.12
C TYR A 121 19.20 -4.09 -2.22
N GLU A 122 19.74 -3.24 -1.36
CA GLU A 122 20.51 -3.67 -0.19
C GLU A 122 19.55 -3.89 0.97
N GLU A 123 19.78 -4.92 1.78
CA GLU A 123 19.03 -5.20 2.99
C GLU A 123 20.00 -5.44 4.15
N ARG A 124 19.86 -4.67 5.22
CA ARG A 124 20.59 -4.84 6.48
C ARG A 124 19.65 -5.32 7.58
N TYR A 125 20.00 -6.42 8.24
CA TYR A 125 19.24 -7.03 9.31
C TYR A 125 19.40 -6.26 10.62
N ARG A 126 18.31 -6.16 11.39
CA ARG A 126 18.27 -5.47 12.68
C ARG A 126 17.63 -6.34 13.74
N TRP A 127 18.27 -6.34 14.90
CA TRP A 127 17.82 -7.04 16.10
C TRP A 127 17.62 -6.05 17.25
N PRO A 128 16.77 -6.37 18.24
CA PRO A 128 16.70 -5.64 19.49
C PRO A 128 18.06 -5.57 20.18
N THR A 129 18.31 -4.52 20.97
CA THR A 129 19.59 -4.29 21.65
C THR A 129 20.00 -5.43 22.57
N ASP A 130 19.04 -6.15 23.14
CA ASP A 130 19.19 -7.28 24.07
C ASP A 130 19.01 -8.65 23.39
N ALA A 131 19.06 -8.70 22.06
CA ALA A 131 18.92 -9.93 21.30
C ALA A 131 20.01 -10.95 21.65
N LYS A 132 19.58 -12.18 21.92
CA LYS A 132 20.49 -13.32 22.09
C LYS A 132 20.93 -13.86 20.72
N PRO A 133 22.08 -14.54 20.61
CA PRO A 133 22.43 -15.28 19.41
C PRO A 133 21.28 -16.19 18.95
N GLY A 134 20.94 -16.13 17.67
CA GLY A 134 19.81 -16.87 17.09
C GLY A 134 18.43 -16.21 17.30
N SER A 135 18.36 -14.99 17.84
CA SER A 135 17.08 -14.24 17.86
C SER A 135 16.63 -13.90 16.44
N PRO A 136 15.31 -13.91 16.17
CA PRO A 136 14.79 -13.56 14.85
C PRO A 136 15.11 -12.11 14.49
N VAL A 137 15.27 -11.85 13.20
CA VAL A 137 15.41 -10.49 12.68
C VAL A 137 14.09 -9.74 12.83
N MET A 138 14.08 -8.68 13.64
CA MET A 138 12.88 -7.92 14.00
C MET A 138 12.70 -6.65 13.16
N GLY A 139 13.74 -6.22 12.46
CA GLY A 139 13.65 -5.11 11.52
C GLY A 139 14.70 -5.17 10.43
N LEU A 140 14.52 -4.35 9.40
CA LEU A 140 15.41 -4.27 8.26
C LEU A 140 15.61 -2.81 7.85
N GLU A 141 16.79 -2.49 7.33
CA GLU A 141 17.01 -1.30 6.53
C GLU A 141 17.14 -1.74 5.08
N ARG A 142 16.33 -1.18 4.19
CA ARG A 142 16.44 -1.43 2.74
C ARG A 142 16.82 -0.16 1.99
N TYR A 143 17.70 -0.28 1.02
CA TYR A 143 17.95 0.77 0.03
C TYR A 143 17.74 0.21 -1.37
N TYR A 144 16.76 0.72 -2.10
CA TYR A 144 16.42 0.28 -3.44
C TYR A 144 17.23 1.05 -4.50
N HIS A 145 18.07 0.32 -5.24
CA HIS A 145 18.71 0.82 -6.47
C HIS A 145 17.72 0.81 -7.62
N GLU A 146 16.88 -0.22 -7.65
CA GLU A 146 15.79 -0.41 -8.61
C GLU A 146 14.57 -0.96 -7.87
N ALA A 147 13.41 -0.38 -8.15
CA ALA A 147 12.11 -0.88 -7.70
C ALA A 147 11.08 -0.34 -8.68
N VAL A 148 10.75 -1.16 -9.68
CA VAL A 148 9.87 -0.79 -10.79
C VAL A 148 8.93 -1.94 -11.13
N SER A 149 7.75 -1.58 -11.59
CA SER A 149 6.76 -2.50 -12.14
C SER A 149 6.19 -1.92 -13.43
N SER A 150 5.92 -2.78 -14.39
CA SER A 150 5.21 -2.44 -15.62
C SER A 150 4.28 -3.57 -16.01
N GLY A 151 3.21 -3.28 -16.74
CA GLY A 151 2.25 -4.30 -17.11
C GLY A 151 1.00 -3.73 -17.75
N THR A 152 -0.05 -4.54 -17.76
CA THR A 152 -1.36 -4.18 -18.28
C THR A 152 -2.46 -4.61 -17.31
N LEU A 153 -3.44 -3.74 -17.09
CA LEU A 153 -4.70 -4.05 -16.40
C LEU A 153 -5.85 -3.77 -17.36
N SER A 154 -6.60 -4.79 -17.75
CA SER A 154 -7.71 -4.66 -18.71
C SER A 154 -7.34 -3.92 -20.00
N LYS A 155 -6.13 -4.19 -20.52
CA LYS A 155 -5.52 -3.56 -21.71
C LYS A 155 -5.01 -2.12 -21.53
N ASN A 156 -5.12 -1.55 -20.34
CA ASN A 156 -4.48 -0.28 -20.02
C ASN A 156 -3.07 -0.54 -19.50
N ASP A 157 -2.08 0.12 -20.09
CA ASP A 157 -0.71 0.05 -19.61
C ASP A 157 -0.62 0.70 -18.23
N ILE A 158 0.08 0.01 -17.33
CA ILE A 158 0.37 0.47 -15.98
C ILE A 158 1.87 0.43 -15.75
N SER A 159 2.41 1.43 -15.08
CA SER A 159 3.80 1.42 -14.63
C SER A 159 3.94 2.18 -13.32
N PHE A 160 4.72 1.61 -12.41
CA PHE A 160 4.99 2.16 -11.10
C PHE A 160 6.49 2.11 -10.85
N GLY A 161 7.00 3.09 -10.12
CA GLY A 161 8.41 3.15 -9.75
C GLY A 161 8.58 3.87 -8.42
N LEU A 162 9.54 3.41 -7.63
CA LEU A 162 9.85 4.04 -6.35
C LEU A 162 10.59 5.36 -6.57
N ARG A 163 10.06 6.46 -6.04
CA ARG A 163 10.69 7.79 -6.17
C ARG A 163 12.05 7.82 -5.44
N PRO A 164 13.02 8.63 -5.91
CA PRO A 164 14.33 8.73 -5.28
C PRO A 164 14.28 9.06 -3.78
N ALA A 165 13.34 9.91 -3.36
CA ALA A 165 13.20 10.38 -1.98
C ALA A 165 12.84 9.28 -0.97
N VAL A 166 12.24 8.18 -1.42
CA VAL A 166 11.76 7.07 -0.57
C VAL A 166 12.49 5.75 -0.86
N ARG A 167 13.66 5.81 -1.51
CA ARG A 167 14.48 4.60 -1.80
C ARG A 167 15.06 3.96 -0.56
N GLN A 168 15.24 4.72 0.52
CA GLN A 168 15.64 4.16 1.81
C GLN A 168 14.39 3.90 2.65
N THR A 169 14.19 2.65 3.04
CA THR A 169 13.04 2.23 3.84
C THR A 169 13.50 1.48 5.09
N LEU A 170 12.68 1.61 6.13
CA LEU A 170 12.77 0.90 7.38
C LEU A 170 11.62 -0.10 7.41
N VAL A 171 11.93 -1.34 7.76
CA VAL A 171 10.97 -2.44 7.81
C VAL A 171 10.89 -2.99 9.22
N ARG A 172 9.68 -3.18 9.71
CA ARG A 172 9.38 -3.74 11.03
C ARG A 172 8.67 -5.07 10.88
N ARG A 173 9.22 -6.10 11.51
CA ARG A 173 8.79 -7.50 11.38
C ARG A 173 8.27 -8.09 12.69
N ASP A 174 8.06 -7.26 13.71
CA ASP A 174 7.44 -7.63 14.98
C ASP A 174 5.99 -8.14 14.83
N MET A 175 5.34 -7.82 13.72
CA MET A 175 4.05 -8.36 13.34
C MET A 175 3.91 -8.39 11.82
N LEU A 176 3.21 -9.39 11.27
CA LEU A 176 2.95 -9.53 9.83
C LEU A 176 1.60 -8.96 9.39
N PRO A 177 1.44 -8.55 8.12
CA PRO A 177 2.49 -8.35 7.10
C PRO A 177 3.48 -7.28 7.56
N GLU A 178 4.69 -7.17 7.02
CA GLU A 178 5.73 -6.23 7.48
C GLU A 178 5.27 -4.74 7.51
N THR A 179 5.75 -3.93 8.48
CA THR A 179 5.54 -2.47 8.45
C THR A 179 6.67 -1.83 7.69
N ILE A 180 6.41 -1.29 6.51
CA ILE A 180 7.41 -0.55 5.74
C ILE A 180 7.14 0.94 5.88
N TYR A 181 8.17 1.73 6.17
CA TYR A 181 8.10 3.19 6.26
C TYR A 181 9.43 3.84 5.89
N CYS A 182 9.47 5.15 5.76
CA CYS A 182 10.68 5.92 5.43
C CYS A 182 11.08 6.81 6.61
N GLY A 183 12.37 7.15 6.70
CA GLY A 183 12.88 8.05 7.74
C GLY A 183 12.66 9.52 7.42
N ASP A 184 12.85 9.89 6.15
CA ASP A 184 12.98 11.30 5.73
C ASP A 184 11.82 11.79 4.84
N ASP A 185 10.94 10.91 4.38
CA ASP A 185 9.79 11.23 3.51
C ASP A 185 8.67 10.19 3.70
N TYR A 186 7.58 10.31 2.95
CA TYR A 186 6.38 9.47 3.02
C TYR A 186 6.12 8.74 1.70
N LEU A 187 5.84 7.44 1.84
CA LEU A 187 5.42 6.59 0.73
C LEU A 187 3.99 6.96 0.29
N THR A 188 3.73 6.91 -1.01
CA THR A 188 2.35 6.82 -1.53
C THR A 188 1.82 5.39 -1.35
N HIS A 189 0.52 5.17 -1.53
CA HIS A 189 -0.04 3.81 -1.54
C HIS A 189 0.51 2.96 -2.69
N GLU A 190 0.73 3.56 -3.86
CA GLU A 190 1.30 2.87 -5.02
C GLU A 190 2.73 2.40 -4.72
N GLU A 191 3.55 3.25 -4.11
CA GLU A 191 4.92 2.90 -3.72
C GLU A 191 4.95 1.85 -2.61
N LEU A 192 4.07 1.96 -1.62
CA LEU A 192 3.96 0.97 -0.55
C LEU A 192 3.54 -0.40 -1.11
N GLY A 193 2.53 -0.42 -1.98
CA GLY A 193 2.08 -1.63 -2.67
C GLY A 193 3.16 -2.23 -3.58
N LEU A 194 3.96 -1.39 -4.25
CA LEU A 194 5.09 -1.84 -5.08
C LEU A 194 6.15 -2.58 -4.25
N ILE A 195 6.53 -2.05 -3.09
CA ILE A 195 7.62 -2.60 -2.28
C ILE A 195 7.18 -3.66 -1.25
N ARG A 196 5.87 -3.94 -1.15
CA ARG A 196 5.35 -5.11 -0.45
C ARG A 196 5.48 -6.34 -1.34
N THR A 197 6.63 -6.99 -1.25
CA THR A 197 6.91 -8.20 -2.01
C THR A 197 6.16 -9.41 -1.43
N PRO A 198 5.67 -10.34 -2.28
CA PRO A 198 4.97 -11.55 -1.84
C PRO A 198 5.90 -12.58 -1.16
N VAL A 199 7.22 -12.36 -1.21
CA VAL A 199 8.23 -13.21 -0.58
C VAL A 199 9.25 -12.34 0.14
N SER A 200 9.53 -12.65 1.41
CA SER A 200 10.52 -11.97 2.25
C SER A 200 11.89 -12.66 2.15
N ALA A 201 12.92 -11.93 1.71
CA ALA A 201 14.27 -12.46 1.49
C ALA A 201 14.97 -12.89 2.78
N VAL A 202 14.71 -12.19 3.89
CA VAL A 202 15.28 -12.50 5.21
C VAL A 202 14.81 -13.86 5.76
N GLN A 203 13.71 -14.41 5.24
CA GLN A 203 13.13 -15.68 5.71
C GLN A 203 13.67 -16.92 5.00
N LEU A 204 14.56 -16.77 4.01
CA LEU A 204 15.08 -17.94 3.29
C LEU A 204 15.89 -18.88 4.19
N GLY A 205 16.62 -18.35 5.17
CA GLY A 205 17.37 -19.15 6.14
C GLY A 205 16.48 -20.00 7.04
N ASP A 206 15.30 -19.48 7.41
CA ASP A 206 14.35 -20.14 8.30
C ASP A 206 13.66 -21.35 7.63
N LEU A 207 13.79 -21.50 6.30
CA LEU A 207 13.30 -22.66 5.54
C LEU A 207 14.22 -23.89 5.65
N LEU A 208 15.41 -23.75 6.24
CA LEU A 208 16.38 -24.84 6.38
C LEU A 208 15.96 -25.82 7.49
N PRO A 209 16.38 -27.10 7.41
CA PRO A 209 16.05 -28.09 8.43
C PRO A 209 16.81 -27.79 9.74
N LEU A 210 16.16 -28.01 10.88
CA LEU A 210 16.78 -27.88 12.20
C LEU A 210 17.74 -29.02 12.53
N THR A 211 17.63 -30.14 11.83
CA THR A 211 18.47 -31.34 12.01
C THR A 211 19.41 -31.50 10.83
N ALA A 212 20.49 -32.27 11.04
CA ALA A 212 21.38 -32.65 9.95
C ALA A 212 20.62 -33.54 8.94
N VAL A 213 20.94 -33.36 7.65
CA VAL A 213 20.24 -33.99 6.53
C VAL A 213 21.21 -34.64 5.53
N ALA A 214 20.70 -35.60 4.77
CA ALA A 214 21.36 -36.23 3.63
C ALA A 214 20.53 -36.05 2.34
N LYS A 215 21.11 -36.44 1.21
CA LYS A 215 20.41 -36.44 -0.08
C LYS A 215 19.17 -37.33 -0.03
N GLY A 216 18.04 -36.81 -0.49
CA GLY A 216 16.75 -37.49 -0.53
C GLY A 216 15.87 -37.24 0.70
N ASP A 217 16.43 -36.69 1.78
CA ASP A 217 15.68 -36.39 3.00
C ASP A 217 14.56 -35.38 2.73
N GLN A 218 13.45 -35.58 3.42
CA GLN A 218 12.28 -34.72 3.39
C GLN A 218 11.98 -34.20 4.78
N TYR A 219 11.54 -32.96 4.86
CA TYR A 219 11.13 -32.34 6.11
C TYR A 219 10.00 -31.36 5.87
N GLU A 220 9.10 -31.28 6.84
CA GLU A 220 8.02 -30.29 6.83
C GLU A 220 8.55 -28.96 7.36
N VAL A 221 8.19 -27.88 6.66
CA VAL A 221 8.52 -26.52 7.11
C VAL A 221 7.48 -26.05 8.10
N ASN A 222 7.90 -25.42 9.19
CA ASN A 222 6.98 -24.84 10.16
C ASN A 222 6.02 -23.84 9.47
N ARG A 223 4.71 -23.99 9.71
CA ARG A 223 3.67 -23.14 9.11
C ARG A 223 3.88 -21.65 9.38
N GLY A 224 4.36 -21.29 10.57
CA GLY A 224 4.71 -19.90 10.92
C GLY A 224 5.86 -19.36 10.07
N THR A 225 6.86 -20.18 9.74
CA THR A 225 7.94 -19.80 8.80
C THR A 225 7.38 -19.52 7.41
N ILE A 226 6.45 -20.35 6.90
CA ILE A 226 5.80 -20.10 5.61
C ILE A 226 4.97 -18.81 5.64
N GLY A 227 4.24 -18.56 6.74
CA GLY A 227 3.54 -17.31 6.95
C GLY A 227 4.45 -16.09 6.91
N ASN A 228 5.62 -16.17 7.56
CA ASN A 228 6.64 -15.12 7.52
C ASN A 228 7.27 -14.95 6.12
N LEU A 229 7.55 -16.06 5.42
CA LEU A 229 8.07 -16.02 4.05
C LEU A 229 7.10 -15.28 3.13
N LEU A 230 5.81 -15.59 3.22
CA LEU A 230 4.75 -15.06 2.35
C LEU A 230 4.09 -13.78 2.87
N ASN A 231 4.58 -13.22 3.98
CA ASN A 231 4.03 -12.03 4.63
C ASN A 231 2.52 -12.13 4.96
N LEU A 232 2.04 -13.31 5.36
CA LEU A 232 0.64 -13.54 5.72
C LEU A 232 0.29 -12.90 7.07
N SER A 233 -0.90 -12.32 7.17
CA SER A 233 -1.43 -11.73 8.42
C SER A 233 -1.80 -12.79 9.45
N SER A 234 -2.34 -13.91 8.98
CA SER A 234 -2.59 -15.12 9.75
C SER A 234 -2.31 -16.35 8.89
N VAL A 235 -2.04 -17.47 9.55
CA VAL A 235 -1.95 -18.79 8.94
C VAL A 235 -2.96 -19.67 9.66
N ASP A 236 -3.91 -20.20 8.91
CA ASP A 236 -5.04 -20.96 9.45
C ASP A 236 -4.76 -22.46 9.31
N ASP A 237 -4.37 -22.90 8.11
CA ASP A 237 -4.01 -24.29 7.83
C ASP A 237 -3.02 -24.43 6.68
N GLY A 238 -2.56 -25.64 6.41
CA GLY A 238 -1.76 -26.00 5.25
C GLY A 238 -0.45 -26.67 5.61
N LYS A 239 0.25 -27.12 4.57
CA LYS A 239 1.46 -27.92 4.66
C LYS A 239 2.40 -27.58 3.53
N VAL A 240 3.67 -27.38 3.87
CA VAL A 240 4.76 -27.22 2.91
C VAL A 240 5.87 -28.19 3.27
N GLU A 241 6.29 -28.98 2.28
CA GLU A 241 7.35 -29.96 2.41
C GLU A 241 8.55 -29.53 1.58
N ASN A 242 9.73 -29.67 2.17
CA ASN A 242 11.01 -29.51 1.51
C ASN A 242 11.67 -30.86 1.31
N LYS A 243 12.45 -30.98 0.23
CA LYS A 243 13.28 -32.16 -0.05
C LYS A 243 14.69 -31.76 -0.45
N ILE A 244 15.68 -32.44 0.11
CA ILE A 244 17.07 -32.30 -0.30
C ILE A 244 17.29 -33.09 -1.58
N GLU A 245 17.30 -32.42 -2.73
CA GLU A 245 17.52 -33.09 -4.03
C GLU A 245 18.98 -33.47 -4.22
N ASP A 246 19.89 -32.65 -3.72
CA ASP A 246 21.31 -32.80 -3.92
C ASP A 246 22.08 -32.06 -2.83
N ILE A 247 23.19 -32.63 -2.39
CA ILE A 247 24.06 -32.01 -1.39
C ILE A 247 25.50 -32.47 -1.63
N ASP A 248 26.39 -31.50 -1.83
CA ASP A 248 27.83 -31.69 -2.02
C ASP A 248 28.59 -30.63 -1.20
N ASP A 249 29.93 -30.58 -1.28
CA ASP A 249 30.76 -29.65 -0.49
C ASP A 249 30.57 -28.16 -0.81
N ALA A 250 29.98 -27.82 -1.94
CA ALA A 250 29.76 -26.44 -2.36
C ALA A 250 28.31 -25.99 -2.12
N ILE A 251 27.33 -26.82 -2.41
CA ILE A 251 25.92 -26.43 -2.42
C ILE A 251 24.98 -27.53 -1.92
N ALA A 252 23.83 -27.10 -1.37
CA ALA A 252 22.67 -27.96 -1.18
C ALA A 252 21.49 -27.43 -2.02
N LYS A 253 20.86 -28.31 -2.81
CA LYS A 253 19.68 -28.00 -3.63
C LYS A 253 18.45 -28.54 -2.96
N ILE A 254 17.47 -27.66 -2.74
CA ILE A 254 16.25 -27.95 -1.99
C ILE A 254 15.06 -27.67 -2.90
N THR A 255 14.13 -28.62 -3.02
CA THR A 255 12.81 -28.39 -3.63
C THR A 255 11.80 -28.13 -2.53
N MET A 256 10.81 -27.28 -2.81
CA MET A 256 9.68 -27.01 -1.92
C MET A 256 8.37 -27.18 -2.67
N SER A 257 7.35 -27.72 -2.00
CA SER A 257 6.00 -27.75 -2.54
C SER A 257 4.97 -27.80 -1.44
N GLY A 258 3.83 -27.16 -1.66
CA GLY A 258 2.74 -27.22 -0.70
C GLY A 258 1.64 -26.22 -0.96
N LYS A 259 0.78 -26.09 0.04
CA LYS A 259 -0.29 -25.09 0.08
C LYS A 259 -0.42 -24.52 1.49
N ILE A 260 -0.82 -23.27 1.58
CA ILE A 260 -1.10 -22.60 2.85
C ILE A 260 -2.41 -21.80 2.72
N ASP A 261 -3.25 -21.95 3.73
CA ASP A 261 -4.48 -21.21 3.94
C ASP A 261 -4.24 -20.18 5.05
N GLY A 262 -4.66 -18.95 4.83
CA GLY A 262 -4.47 -17.88 5.79
C GLY A 262 -5.18 -16.60 5.36
N SER A 263 -4.63 -15.46 5.78
CA SER A 263 -5.19 -14.17 5.38
C SER A 263 -4.11 -13.15 5.05
N ILE A 264 -4.45 -12.21 4.16
CA ILE A 264 -3.68 -11.00 3.89
C ILE A 264 -4.60 -9.81 4.15
N ASP A 265 -4.22 -8.95 5.09
CA ASP A 265 -5.03 -7.81 5.55
C ASP A 265 -6.46 -8.22 5.98
N GLY A 266 -6.58 -9.42 6.59
CA GLY A 266 -7.84 -9.99 7.05
C GLY A 266 -8.71 -10.62 5.96
N VAL A 267 -8.24 -10.64 4.71
CA VAL A 267 -8.94 -11.26 3.59
C VAL A 267 -8.47 -12.70 3.41
N PRO A 268 -9.39 -13.70 3.40
CA PRO A 268 -9.05 -15.10 3.17
C PRO A 268 -8.21 -15.28 1.90
N THR A 269 -7.10 -15.99 2.05
CA THR A 269 -6.11 -16.19 1.00
C THR A 269 -5.62 -17.64 1.02
N LEU A 270 -5.68 -18.30 -0.13
CA LEU A 270 -5.08 -19.60 -0.37
C LEU A 270 -3.89 -19.44 -1.31
N VAL A 271 -2.72 -19.90 -0.89
CA VAL A 271 -1.50 -19.89 -1.70
C VAL A 271 -1.05 -21.33 -1.94
N ARG A 272 -0.92 -21.72 -3.21
CA ARG A 272 -0.26 -22.96 -3.62
C ARG A 272 1.13 -22.61 -4.15
N LEU A 273 2.16 -23.32 -3.72
CA LEU A 273 3.54 -22.99 -4.09
C LEU A 273 4.35 -24.22 -4.49
N VAL A 274 5.24 -24.03 -5.45
CA VAL A 274 6.31 -24.97 -5.82
C VAL A 274 7.56 -24.16 -6.10
N GLY A 275 8.69 -24.58 -5.55
CA GLY A 275 9.92 -23.83 -5.68
C GLY A 275 11.18 -24.66 -5.58
N LYS A 276 12.29 -23.97 -5.81
CA LYS A 276 13.65 -24.48 -5.67
C LYS A 276 14.49 -23.44 -4.97
N MET A 277 15.32 -23.87 -4.04
CA MET A 277 16.24 -23.02 -3.29
C MET A 277 17.64 -23.64 -3.34
N THR A 278 18.66 -22.78 -3.36
CA THR A 278 20.06 -23.21 -3.24
C THR A 278 20.66 -22.59 -1.98
N PHE A 279 21.29 -23.46 -1.18
CA PHE A 279 22.11 -23.06 -0.05
C PHE A 279 23.59 -23.18 -0.44
N ASP A 280 24.32 -22.08 -0.36
CA ASP A 280 25.77 -22.06 -0.53
C ASP A 280 26.43 -22.50 0.77
N ARG A 281 27.13 -23.63 0.75
CA ARG A 281 27.79 -24.21 1.94
C ARG A 281 29.15 -23.59 2.24
N LYS A 282 29.72 -22.80 1.32
CA LYS A 282 30.97 -22.07 1.55
C LYS A 282 30.69 -20.76 2.27
N GLN A 283 29.61 -20.08 1.89
CA GLN A 283 29.17 -18.83 2.50
C GLN A 283 28.16 -19.05 3.64
N ASN A 284 27.57 -20.24 3.73
CA ASN A 284 26.48 -20.60 4.63
C ASN A 284 25.27 -19.66 4.47
N VAL A 285 24.74 -19.54 3.25
CA VAL A 285 23.63 -18.63 2.91
C VAL A 285 22.69 -19.25 1.88
N CYS A 286 21.38 -19.06 2.07
CA CYS A 286 20.40 -19.27 1.00
C CYS A 286 20.51 -18.13 -0.03
N ASN A 287 21.24 -18.37 -1.12
CA ASN A 287 21.64 -17.34 -2.08
C ASN A 287 20.73 -17.25 -3.33
N TRP A 288 19.84 -18.23 -3.54
CA TRP A 288 18.98 -18.30 -4.70
C TRP A 288 17.65 -18.98 -4.40
N LEU A 289 16.57 -18.40 -4.92
CA LEU A 289 15.21 -18.95 -4.89
C LEU A 289 14.56 -18.79 -6.27
N ALA A 290 13.90 -19.83 -6.75
CA ALA A 290 12.86 -19.73 -7.77
C ALA A 290 11.56 -20.31 -7.21
N LEU A 291 10.48 -19.53 -7.24
CA LEU A 291 9.19 -19.89 -6.69
C LEU A 291 8.10 -19.64 -7.74
N ALA A 292 7.23 -20.61 -7.95
CA ALA A 292 5.95 -20.43 -8.62
C ALA A 292 4.86 -20.50 -7.56
N LEU A 293 4.00 -19.49 -7.52
CA LEU A 293 2.83 -19.46 -6.64
C LEU A 293 1.55 -19.27 -7.45
N HIS A 294 0.46 -19.84 -6.95
CA HIS A 294 -0.90 -19.53 -7.36
C HIS A 294 -1.64 -19.04 -6.12
N GLU A 295 -2.04 -17.78 -6.15
CA GLU A 295 -2.79 -17.14 -5.09
C GLU A 295 -4.25 -17.00 -5.52
N THR A 296 -5.15 -17.43 -4.63
CA THR A 296 -6.57 -17.13 -4.69
C THR A 296 -6.94 -16.35 -3.44
N ARG A 297 -7.37 -15.10 -3.61
CA ARG A 297 -7.78 -14.20 -2.54
C ARG A 297 -9.21 -13.76 -2.77
N ASP A 298 -10.02 -13.83 -1.72
CA ASP A 298 -11.40 -13.36 -1.76
C ASP A 298 -11.49 -11.85 -1.97
N ILE A 299 -12.67 -11.36 -2.38
CA ILE A 299 -12.91 -9.93 -2.50
C ILE A 299 -13.14 -9.33 -1.11
N GLY A 300 -12.28 -8.39 -0.74
CA GLY A 300 -12.47 -7.54 0.42
C GLY A 300 -13.41 -6.35 0.12
N LYS A 301 -13.90 -5.66 1.16
CA LYS A 301 -14.74 -4.44 1.02
C LYS A 301 -13.98 -3.25 0.44
N ALA A 302 -12.66 -3.29 0.40
CA ALA A 302 -11.83 -2.32 -0.30
C ALA A 302 -10.50 -2.84 -0.81
N GLU A 303 -10.28 -4.15 -0.69
CA GLU A 303 -9.17 -4.79 -1.37
C GLU A 303 -9.79 -5.70 -2.45
N PRO A 304 -9.33 -5.62 -3.71
CA PRO A 304 -9.79 -6.53 -4.72
C PRO A 304 -9.42 -7.96 -4.35
N GLY A 305 -10.21 -8.91 -4.85
CA GLY A 305 -9.82 -10.30 -4.85
C GLY A 305 -8.75 -10.56 -5.91
N PHE A 306 -8.08 -11.69 -5.79
CA PHE A 306 -7.07 -12.13 -6.75
C PHE A 306 -7.28 -13.58 -7.14
N ASP A 307 -7.01 -13.86 -8.41
CA ASP A 307 -6.76 -15.22 -8.91
C ASP A 307 -5.57 -15.12 -9.86
N VAL A 308 -4.37 -15.23 -9.28
CA VAL A 308 -3.12 -14.88 -9.95
C VAL A 308 -2.05 -15.95 -9.78
N GLN A 309 -1.27 -16.15 -10.84
CA GLN A 309 -0.06 -16.94 -10.81
C GLN A 309 1.14 -16.00 -10.85
N ALA A 310 2.10 -16.21 -9.97
CA ALA A 310 3.35 -15.48 -9.97
C ALA A 310 4.56 -16.40 -10.08
N LYS A 311 5.54 -15.98 -10.88
CA LYS A 311 6.87 -16.58 -10.98
C LYS A 311 7.88 -15.62 -10.39
N ILE A 312 8.55 -16.05 -9.35
CA ILE A 312 9.49 -15.25 -8.56
C ILE A 312 10.88 -15.85 -8.72
N ARG A 313 11.87 -15.00 -8.97
CA ARG A 313 13.29 -15.34 -8.95
C ARG A 313 14.01 -14.38 -8.03
N MET A 314 14.73 -14.89 -7.06
CA MET A 314 15.48 -14.10 -6.10
C MET A 314 16.94 -14.57 -6.07
N ILE A 315 17.84 -13.60 -6.02
CA ILE A 315 19.27 -13.81 -5.74
C ILE A 315 19.62 -12.97 -4.53
N ARG A 316 20.28 -13.57 -3.54
CA ARG A 316 20.78 -12.91 -2.33
C ARG A 316 22.29 -13.11 -2.23
N GLN A 317 23.03 -12.02 -2.14
CA GLN A 317 24.50 -12.04 -2.06
C GLN A 317 24.96 -11.30 -0.81
N PRO A 318 25.75 -11.92 0.08
CA PRO A 318 26.36 -11.22 1.20
C PRO A 318 27.24 -10.06 0.75
N MET A 319 27.23 -8.97 1.50
CA MET A 319 28.07 -7.80 1.22
C MET A 319 28.96 -7.46 2.41
N PRO A 320 30.24 -7.14 2.19
CA PRO A 320 31.13 -6.74 3.28
C PRO A 320 30.88 -5.30 3.76
N ARG A 321 30.23 -4.47 2.94
CA ARG A 321 29.93 -3.06 3.24
C ARG A 321 28.77 -2.55 2.37
N PRO A 322 27.97 -1.58 2.85
CA PRO A 322 26.89 -1.01 2.05
C PRO A 322 27.43 -0.21 0.86
N ALA A 323 26.61 -0.09 -0.18
CA ALA A 323 26.88 0.78 -1.33
C ALA A 323 25.90 1.95 -1.43
N GLY A 324 24.61 1.74 -1.14
CA GLY A 324 23.57 2.76 -1.08
C GLY A 324 23.06 3.03 0.35
N LEU A 325 23.08 2.04 1.23
CA LEU A 325 22.75 2.25 2.64
C LEU A 325 23.80 3.13 3.35
N PRO A 326 23.41 3.90 4.38
CA PRO A 326 24.38 4.62 5.21
C PRO A 326 25.30 3.63 5.94
N ALA A 327 26.57 4.03 6.08
CA ALA A 327 27.58 3.22 6.78
C ALA A 327 27.20 2.97 8.24
N LYS A 328 26.66 4.00 8.91
CA LYS A 328 26.05 3.86 10.24
C LYS A 328 24.56 3.52 10.08
N PRO A 329 24.05 2.44 10.70
CA PRO A 329 22.64 2.13 10.71
C PRO A 329 21.79 3.29 11.26
N VAL A 330 20.62 3.49 10.69
CA VAL A 330 19.61 4.43 11.16
C VAL A 330 19.09 3.95 12.52
N ALA A 331 18.82 4.88 13.44
CA ALA A 331 18.26 4.52 14.74
C ALA A 331 16.86 3.90 14.54
N MET A 332 16.65 2.70 15.09
CA MET A 332 15.38 1.99 15.05
C MET A 332 15.13 1.40 16.44
N ASP A 333 14.10 1.90 17.13
CA ASP A 333 13.66 1.31 18.40
C ASP A 333 12.72 0.15 18.12
N LEU A 334 13.26 -1.07 18.21
CA LEU A 334 12.53 -2.32 18.00
C LEU A 334 11.69 -2.74 19.20
N THR A 335 11.78 -2.04 20.34
CA THR A 335 11.06 -2.37 21.57
C THR A 335 9.73 -1.62 21.70
N ARG A 336 9.52 -0.58 20.88
CA ARG A 336 8.30 0.23 20.87
C ARG A 336 7.56 0.09 19.54
N PRO A 337 6.23 0.32 19.51
CA PRO A 337 5.50 0.45 18.26
C PRO A 337 6.09 1.56 17.38
N VAL A 338 5.96 1.42 16.06
CA VAL A 338 6.34 2.50 15.13
C VAL A 338 5.46 3.72 15.43
N PRO A 339 6.05 4.91 15.58
CA PRO A 339 5.28 6.13 15.73
C PRO A 339 4.28 6.31 14.57
N GLY A 340 3.02 6.61 14.88
CA GLY A 340 1.95 6.69 13.86
C GLY A 340 2.26 7.71 12.75
N ASN A 341 2.93 8.80 13.10
CA ASN A 341 3.36 9.84 12.16
C ASN A 341 4.46 9.39 11.18
N GLN A 342 5.16 8.27 11.40
CA GLN A 342 6.10 7.68 10.44
C GLN A 342 5.40 6.69 9.49
N THR A 343 4.21 6.24 9.86
CA THR A 343 3.41 5.31 9.05
C THR A 343 2.38 6.02 8.18
N LEU A 344 2.41 7.34 8.08
CA LEU A 344 1.52 8.05 7.17
C LEU A 344 1.86 7.75 5.71
N VAL A 345 0.94 8.10 4.84
CA VAL A 345 1.09 8.03 3.38
C VAL A 345 0.88 9.42 2.80
N LEU A 346 1.63 9.72 1.75
CA LEU A 346 1.40 10.92 0.96
C LEU A 346 0.25 10.64 -0.01
N LEU A 347 -0.88 11.28 0.24
CA LEU A 347 -2.02 11.29 -0.68
C LEU A 347 -1.87 12.47 -1.63
N HIS A 348 -1.98 12.19 -2.92
CA HIS A 348 -1.91 13.19 -3.98
C HIS A 348 -3.22 13.18 -4.78
N SER A 349 -3.73 14.37 -5.10
CA SER A 349 -4.78 14.56 -6.09
C SER A 349 -4.21 15.41 -7.21
N ASP A 350 -4.05 14.80 -8.38
CA ASP A 350 -3.61 15.49 -9.60
C ASP A 350 -4.69 16.50 -10.01
N ALA A 351 -5.95 16.06 -9.98
CA ALA A 351 -7.08 16.83 -10.49
C ALA A 351 -7.37 18.10 -9.68
N LEU A 352 -7.07 18.09 -8.37
CA LEU A 352 -7.22 19.25 -7.50
C LEU A 352 -5.89 19.97 -7.22
N SER A 353 -4.77 19.36 -7.63
CA SER A 353 -3.41 19.80 -7.37
C SER A 353 -3.18 20.08 -5.88
N VAL A 354 -3.47 19.07 -5.06
CA VAL A 354 -3.27 19.10 -3.60
C VAL A 354 -2.57 17.82 -3.12
N THR A 355 -1.84 17.95 -2.01
CA THR A 355 -1.24 16.83 -1.28
C THR A 355 -1.60 16.91 0.19
N ALA A 356 -1.67 15.76 0.86
CA ALA A 356 -1.81 15.70 2.30
C ALA A 356 -1.17 14.40 2.84
N LEU A 357 -0.70 14.42 4.08
CA LEU A 357 -0.26 13.21 4.76
C LEU A 357 -1.46 12.61 5.48
N MET A 358 -1.85 11.39 5.12
CA MET A 358 -3.02 10.72 5.70
C MET A 358 -2.63 9.38 6.34
N ASP A 359 -3.44 8.90 7.29
CA ASP A 359 -3.36 7.51 7.76
C ASP A 359 -3.52 6.55 6.56
N ARG A 360 -2.80 5.43 6.55
CA ARG A 360 -2.83 4.45 5.44
C ARG A 360 -4.22 3.92 5.11
N ARG A 361 -5.13 3.94 6.10
CA ARG A 361 -6.52 3.52 5.95
C ARG A 361 -7.31 4.44 5.01
N TRP A 362 -6.91 5.69 4.83
CA TRP A 362 -7.51 6.58 3.84
C TRP A 362 -7.04 6.23 2.43
N ARG A 363 -7.98 6.06 1.50
CA ARG A 363 -7.70 5.76 0.09
C ARG A 363 -8.40 6.73 -0.82
N MET A 364 -7.73 7.15 -1.88
CA MET A 364 -8.37 7.86 -2.98
C MET A 364 -9.26 6.88 -3.75
N ILE A 365 -10.57 7.14 -3.77
CA ILE A 365 -11.57 6.34 -4.49
C ILE A 365 -11.86 6.93 -5.86
N SER A 366 -11.86 8.26 -5.96
CA SER A 366 -12.00 8.97 -7.23
C SER A 366 -11.22 10.27 -7.19
N ASP A 367 -10.49 10.57 -8.26
CA ASP A 367 -9.80 11.83 -8.46
C ASP A 367 -10.19 12.37 -9.84
N ARG A 368 -11.09 13.36 -9.86
CA ARG A 368 -11.66 13.93 -11.10
C ARG A 368 -11.56 15.46 -11.07
N PRO A 369 -11.52 16.12 -12.23
CA PRO A 369 -11.59 17.57 -12.29
C PRO A 369 -12.80 18.09 -11.50
N GLY A 370 -12.54 18.98 -10.54
CA GLY A 370 -13.58 19.59 -9.71
C GLY A 370 -14.04 18.79 -8.49
N ALA A 371 -13.65 17.52 -8.32
CA ALA A 371 -13.92 16.77 -7.09
C ALA A 371 -13.01 15.55 -6.92
N ALA A 372 -12.54 15.34 -5.70
CA ALA A 372 -11.90 14.10 -5.28
C ALA A 372 -12.64 13.50 -4.09
N MET A 373 -12.58 12.17 -3.95
CA MET A 373 -13.21 11.44 -2.85
C MET A 373 -12.22 10.45 -2.29
N MET A 374 -12.04 10.49 -0.98
CA MET A 374 -11.30 9.49 -0.23
C MET A 374 -12.21 8.77 0.78
N ARG A 375 -11.88 7.51 1.07
CA ARG A 375 -12.60 6.68 2.05
C ARG A 375 -11.61 6.06 3.03
N MET A 376 -11.92 6.12 4.32
CA MET A 376 -11.19 5.40 5.35
C MET A 376 -11.75 4.00 5.45
N ILE A 377 -10.88 3.01 5.30
CA ILE A 377 -11.27 1.61 5.36
C ILE A 377 -10.37 0.86 6.35
N ASP A 378 -11.00 0.13 7.26
CA ASP A 378 -10.33 -0.74 8.22
C ASP A 378 -11.04 -2.09 8.32
N GLN A 379 -10.30 -3.19 8.34
CA GLN A 379 -10.80 -4.57 8.47
C GLN A 379 -12.17 -4.81 7.81
N GLU A 380 -12.28 -4.57 6.50
CA GLU A 380 -13.53 -4.80 5.78
C GLU A 380 -14.70 -3.89 6.22
N SER A 381 -14.46 -2.74 6.84
CA SER A 381 -15.52 -1.79 7.20
C SER A 381 -15.14 -0.38 6.79
N SER A 382 -16.10 0.32 6.18
CA SER A 382 -15.96 1.72 5.78
C SER A 382 -16.19 2.57 7.02
N MET A 383 -15.11 3.17 7.53
CA MET A 383 -15.17 3.99 8.75
C MET A 383 -15.65 5.41 8.47
N GLY A 384 -15.40 5.91 7.26
CA GLY A 384 -15.76 7.27 6.90
C GLY A 384 -15.36 7.64 5.48
N GLN A 385 -15.91 8.73 4.99
CA GLN A 385 -15.64 9.28 3.68
C GLN A 385 -15.26 10.75 3.81
N CYS A 386 -14.35 11.22 2.96
CA CYS A 386 -14.07 12.64 2.81
C CYS A 386 -14.15 13.03 1.34
N ASN A 387 -14.98 14.04 1.07
CA ASN A 387 -15.11 14.64 -0.25
C ASN A 387 -14.32 15.96 -0.29
N LEU A 388 -13.48 16.13 -1.30
CA LEU A 388 -12.68 17.32 -1.54
C LEU A 388 -13.23 18.05 -2.77
N LYS A 389 -13.51 19.34 -2.62
CA LYS A 389 -14.00 20.21 -3.71
C LYS A 389 -13.20 21.51 -3.75
N PRO A 390 -12.60 21.90 -4.88
CA PRO A 390 -11.99 23.20 -5.02
C PRO A 390 -13.08 24.27 -5.00
N LEU A 391 -12.78 25.42 -4.41
CA LEU A 391 -13.68 26.58 -4.41
C LEU A 391 -13.10 27.70 -5.26
N VAL A 392 -13.98 28.60 -5.72
CA VAL A 392 -13.57 29.80 -6.45
C VAL A 392 -12.57 30.60 -5.60
N ARG A 393 -11.48 31.03 -6.24
CA ARG A 393 -10.44 31.83 -5.60
C ARG A 393 -11.04 33.13 -5.06
N LEU A 394 -10.64 33.51 -3.85
CA LEU A 394 -10.96 34.83 -3.33
C LEU A 394 -9.82 35.81 -3.63
N PRO A 395 -10.12 37.10 -3.85
CA PRO A 395 -9.09 38.13 -3.87
C PRO A 395 -8.25 38.10 -2.59
N GLU A 396 -6.98 38.46 -2.70
CA GLU A 396 -6.06 38.52 -1.58
C GLU A 396 -6.64 39.35 -0.41
N GLY A 397 -6.52 38.83 0.81
CA GLY A 397 -7.09 39.45 2.02
C GLY A 397 -8.60 39.26 2.22
N LYS A 398 -9.32 38.63 1.28
CA LYS A 398 -10.72 38.23 1.50
C LYS A 398 -10.79 36.76 1.94
N THR A 399 -11.31 36.55 3.14
CA THR A 399 -11.60 35.21 3.67
C THR A 399 -13.09 35.07 3.95
N TRP A 400 -13.57 33.83 3.96
CA TRP A 400 -14.90 33.57 4.51
C TRP A 400 -14.88 33.79 6.02
N THR A 401 -15.96 34.32 6.56
CA THR A 401 -16.20 34.28 7.99
C THR A 401 -16.78 32.92 8.38
N LEU A 402 -16.56 32.53 9.63
CA LEU A 402 -17.18 31.31 10.16
C LEU A 402 -18.72 31.34 10.05
N ALA A 403 -19.34 32.52 10.21
CA ALA A 403 -20.78 32.67 10.07
C ALA A 403 -21.26 32.38 8.63
N GLN A 404 -20.49 32.79 7.62
CA GLN A 404 -20.77 32.46 6.21
C GLN A 404 -20.66 30.96 5.96
N LEU A 405 -19.62 30.30 6.51
CA LEU A 405 -19.49 28.84 6.43
C LEU A 405 -20.66 28.13 7.12
N GLN A 406 -21.07 28.57 8.32
CA GLN A 406 -22.23 28.00 9.02
C GLN A 406 -23.53 28.16 8.23
N GLN A 407 -23.74 29.30 7.57
CA GLN A 407 -24.92 29.53 6.74
C GLN A 407 -24.93 28.61 5.52
N ASP A 408 -23.78 28.44 4.88
CA ASP A 408 -23.62 27.55 3.73
C ASP A 408 -23.87 26.09 4.10
N VAL A 409 -23.30 25.63 5.21
CA VAL A 409 -23.52 24.25 5.71
C VAL A 409 -24.98 24.02 6.11
N ARG A 410 -25.64 24.99 6.76
CA ARG A 410 -27.09 24.88 7.05
C ARG A 410 -27.92 24.72 5.79
N ARG A 411 -27.63 25.51 4.74
CA ARG A 411 -28.32 25.43 3.46
C ARG A 411 -28.10 24.06 2.80
N SER A 412 -26.87 23.59 2.82
CA SER A 412 -26.43 22.39 2.13
C SER A 412 -26.94 21.09 2.76
N LEU A 413 -26.96 21.03 4.10
CA LEU A 413 -27.47 19.85 4.83
C LEU A 413 -29.00 19.87 5.01
N GLY A 414 -29.61 21.06 5.03
CA GLY A 414 -31.05 21.23 5.21
C GLY A 414 -31.59 20.49 6.44
N ASP A 415 -32.71 19.79 6.25
CA ASP A 415 -33.43 19.08 7.33
C ASP A 415 -32.67 17.88 7.90
N ARG A 416 -31.60 17.43 7.24
CA ARG A 416 -30.76 16.33 7.74
C ARG A 416 -29.92 16.74 8.95
N MET A 417 -29.65 18.04 9.10
CA MET A 417 -28.85 18.57 10.19
C MET A 417 -29.72 18.86 11.41
N THR A 418 -29.31 18.36 12.58
CA THR A 418 -29.99 18.66 13.84
C THR A 418 -29.33 19.82 14.57
N ARG A 419 -28.00 19.82 14.68
CA ARG A 419 -27.26 20.84 15.44
C ARG A 419 -25.81 20.98 15.02
N PHE A 420 -25.22 22.14 15.31
CA PHE A 420 -23.77 22.31 15.35
C PHE A 420 -23.22 21.86 16.69
N LEU A 421 -22.08 21.17 16.65
CA LEU A 421 -21.39 20.64 17.83
C LEU A 421 -20.19 21.50 18.22
N ARG A 422 -19.43 21.98 17.23
CA ARG A 422 -18.18 22.72 17.44
C ARG A 422 -17.82 23.51 16.20
N ASP A 423 -17.19 24.65 16.41
CA ASP A 423 -16.40 25.35 15.41
C ASP A 423 -14.98 25.55 15.90
N ASP A 424 -14.03 25.60 14.97
CA ASP A 424 -12.62 25.81 15.26
C ASP A 424 -11.93 26.56 14.12
N ARG A 425 -10.78 27.17 14.42
CA ARG A 425 -9.88 27.75 13.42
C ARG A 425 -8.46 27.33 13.71
N MET A 426 -7.76 26.94 12.65
CA MET A 426 -6.37 26.53 12.73
C MET A 426 -5.60 27.02 11.53
N THR A 427 -4.31 27.25 11.70
CA THR A 427 -3.39 27.62 10.61
C THR A 427 -2.30 26.56 10.54
N SER A 428 -2.11 25.98 9.36
CA SER A 428 -1.05 25.00 9.14
C SER A 428 0.33 25.66 9.14
N ALA A 429 1.40 24.86 9.23
CA ALA A 429 2.77 25.36 9.06
C ALA A 429 3.00 25.95 7.65
N SER A 430 2.26 25.50 6.65
CA SER A 430 2.24 26.02 5.28
C SER A 430 1.43 27.32 5.11
N GLY A 431 0.88 27.86 6.20
CA GLY A 431 0.13 29.12 6.21
C GLY A 431 -1.30 29.00 5.66
N ILE A 432 -1.83 27.79 5.52
CA ILE A 432 -3.22 27.57 5.12
C ILE A 432 -4.12 27.80 6.33
N GLU A 433 -5.03 28.76 6.21
CA GLU A 433 -6.08 28.97 7.20
C GLU A 433 -7.19 27.93 6.99
N THR A 434 -7.53 27.22 8.05
CA THR A 434 -8.60 26.23 8.07
C THR A 434 -9.67 26.67 9.05
N MET A 435 -10.91 26.80 8.57
CA MET A 435 -12.09 26.89 9.43
C MET A 435 -12.78 25.53 9.45
N GLN A 436 -13.04 25.01 10.64
CA GLN A 436 -13.72 23.74 10.84
C GLN A 436 -15.08 23.95 11.50
N LEU A 437 -16.06 23.17 11.04
CA LEU A 437 -17.39 23.10 11.61
C LEU A 437 -17.81 21.63 11.73
N ILE A 438 -18.25 21.24 12.92
CA ILE A 438 -18.79 19.90 13.18
C ILE A 438 -20.31 20.01 13.31
N ALA A 439 -21.02 19.30 12.45
CA ALA A 439 -22.48 19.18 12.48
C ALA A 439 -22.89 17.74 12.78
N ALA A 440 -23.99 17.58 13.50
CA ALA A 440 -24.62 16.28 13.73
C ALA A 440 -26.03 16.28 13.17
N GLY A 441 -26.47 15.10 12.73
CA GLY A 441 -27.83 14.89 12.29
C GLY A 441 -28.10 13.45 11.92
N THR A 442 -29.08 13.24 11.06
CA THR A 442 -29.60 11.91 10.76
C THR A 442 -29.85 11.75 9.26
N VAL A 443 -29.45 10.61 8.71
CA VAL A 443 -29.75 10.22 7.33
C VAL A 443 -30.40 8.84 7.39
N GLU A 444 -31.63 8.73 6.89
CA GLU A 444 -32.39 7.46 6.88
C GLU A 444 -32.45 6.76 8.25
N GLY A 445 -32.54 7.54 9.33
CA GLY A 445 -32.59 7.04 10.70
C GLY A 445 -31.22 6.62 11.29
N VAL A 446 -30.12 6.83 10.57
CA VAL A 446 -28.75 6.61 11.07
C VAL A 446 -28.16 7.94 11.52
N GLU A 447 -27.58 7.96 12.72
CA GLU A 447 -26.87 9.13 13.23
C GLU A 447 -25.57 9.34 12.45
N VAL A 448 -25.38 10.56 11.95
CA VAL A 448 -24.25 10.95 11.11
C VAL A 448 -23.62 12.21 11.65
N ARG A 449 -22.29 12.30 11.54
CA ARG A 449 -21.53 13.53 11.80
C ARG A 449 -20.84 13.98 10.53
N TRP A 450 -20.97 15.27 10.26
CA TRP A 450 -20.23 15.96 9.21
C TRP A 450 -19.16 16.84 9.83
N ILE A 451 -17.92 16.70 9.38
CA ILE A 451 -16.85 17.64 9.67
C ILE A 451 -16.55 18.39 8.38
N VAL A 452 -16.95 19.66 8.34
CA VAL A 452 -16.75 20.53 7.19
C VAL A 452 -15.56 21.42 7.47
N GLN A 453 -14.55 21.34 6.61
CA GLN A 453 -13.36 22.17 6.67
C GLN A 453 -13.26 23.02 5.41
N HIS A 454 -13.11 24.32 5.61
CA HIS A 454 -12.75 25.26 4.56
C HIS A 454 -11.29 25.63 4.72
N HIS A 455 -10.50 25.33 3.69
CA HIS A 455 -9.07 25.60 3.61
C HIS A 455 -8.84 26.78 2.67
N ALA A 456 -8.07 27.78 3.11
CA ALA A 456 -7.72 28.97 2.34
C ALA A 456 -6.22 29.22 2.39
N ALA A 457 -5.56 29.17 1.22
CA ALA A 457 -4.17 29.52 1.09
C ALA A 457 -3.97 31.04 0.92
N PRO A 458 -2.79 31.58 1.28
CA PRO A 458 -2.45 32.98 1.01
C PRO A 458 -2.55 33.38 -0.47
N SER A 459 -2.37 32.42 -1.38
CA SER A 459 -2.54 32.62 -2.83
C SER A 459 -4.00 32.82 -3.29
N GLY A 460 -4.96 32.76 -2.37
CA GLY A 460 -6.39 32.80 -2.66
C GLY A 460 -6.99 31.48 -3.13
N ARG A 461 -6.17 30.42 -3.30
CA ARG A 461 -6.67 29.05 -3.55
C ARG A 461 -7.43 28.54 -2.35
N ARG A 462 -8.52 27.82 -2.62
CA ARG A 462 -9.44 27.34 -1.60
C ARG A 462 -9.92 25.93 -1.87
N LEU A 463 -10.12 25.16 -0.81
CA LEU A 463 -10.62 23.79 -0.85
C LEU A 463 -11.67 23.59 0.25
N LEU A 464 -12.77 22.93 -0.07
CA LEU A 464 -13.72 22.42 0.90
C LEU A 464 -13.50 20.93 1.08
N ALA A 465 -13.26 20.49 2.31
CA ALA A 465 -13.23 19.09 2.69
C ALA A 465 -14.46 18.78 3.56
N THR A 466 -15.19 17.72 3.24
CA THR A 466 -16.34 17.26 4.04
C THR A 466 -16.13 15.81 4.42
N PHE A 467 -15.85 15.58 5.69
CA PHE A 467 -15.85 14.24 6.27
C PHE A 467 -17.26 13.85 6.68
N THR A 468 -17.63 12.61 6.42
CA THR A 468 -18.90 11.99 6.81
C THR A 468 -18.61 10.65 7.44
N THR A 469 -19.19 10.41 8.61
CA THR A 469 -19.04 9.16 9.38
C THR A 469 -20.35 8.86 10.11
N ASP A 470 -20.65 7.58 10.29
CA ASP A 470 -21.71 7.11 11.20
C ASP A 470 -21.24 7.14 12.65
N ALA A 471 -22.18 7.01 13.58
CA ALA A 471 -21.92 7.08 15.02
C ALA A 471 -20.95 6.02 15.55
N ASP A 472 -21.01 4.80 15.01
CA ASP A 472 -20.18 3.69 15.47
C ASP A 472 -18.71 3.87 15.05
N SER A 473 -18.46 4.65 13.99
CA SER A 473 -17.13 4.88 13.41
C SER A 473 -16.48 6.21 13.83
N PHE A 474 -17.15 7.03 14.65
CA PHE A 474 -16.64 8.36 15.06
C PHE A 474 -15.24 8.31 15.66
N ASP A 475 -15.01 7.41 16.62
CA ASP A 475 -13.74 7.32 17.33
C ASP A 475 -12.64 6.75 16.43
N ALA A 476 -12.98 5.87 15.50
CA ALA A 476 -12.03 5.28 14.55
C ALA A 476 -11.52 6.31 13.52
N MET A 477 -12.37 7.27 13.13
CA MET A 477 -12.02 8.36 12.21
C MET A 477 -11.34 9.54 12.90
N ALA A 478 -11.59 9.75 14.20
CA ALA A 478 -11.16 10.92 14.96
C ALA A 478 -9.67 11.24 14.77
N GLY A 479 -9.36 12.53 14.59
CA GLY A 479 -8.01 13.02 14.34
C GLY A 479 -7.63 13.06 12.86
N SER A 480 -8.34 12.36 11.97
CA SER A 480 -8.10 12.44 10.52
C SER A 480 -8.34 13.84 9.97
N GLU A 481 -9.34 14.54 10.50
CA GLU A 481 -9.66 15.91 10.15
C GLU A 481 -8.53 16.87 10.54
N VAL A 482 -7.97 16.70 11.73
CA VAL A 482 -6.82 17.50 12.22
C VAL A 482 -5.58 17.20 11.39
N GLN A 483 -5.38 15.94 11.03
CA GLN A 483 -4.29 15.50 10.20
C GLN A 483 -4.36 16.09 8.78
N LEU A 484 -5.53 16.08 8.14
CA LEU A 484 -5.72 16.75 6.85
C LEU A 484 -5.44 18.24 6.98
N ALA A 485 -6.04 18.92 7.95
CA ALA A 485 -5.87 20.37 8.12
C ALA A 485 -4.44 20.81 8.42
N SER A 486 -3.66 19.97 9.11
CA SER A 486 -2.27 20.30 9.44
C SER A 486 -1.27 20.00 8.33
N THR A 487 -1.60 19.12 7.38
CA THR A 487 -0.65 18.60 6.37
C THR A 487 -1.07 18.88 4.92
N LEU A 488 -2.25 19.46 4.70
CA LEU A 488 -2.70 19.86 3.38
C LEU A 488 -1.72 20.89 2.78
N GLU A 489 -1.39 20.67 1.51
CA GLU A 489 -0.61 21.60 0.71
C GLU A 489 -1.23 21.75 -0.67
N PHE A 490 -1.20 22.97 -1.18
CA PHE A 490 -1.57 23.27 -2.56
C PHE A 490 -0.32 23.20 -3.43
N VAL A 491 -0.27 22.24 -4.35
CA VAL A 491 0.87 22.04 -5.24
C VAL A 491 0.61 22.64 -6.61
N ALA A 492 1.67 22.88 -7.39
CA ALA A 492 1.53 23.34 -8.77
C ALA A 492 0.79 22.26 -9.59
N PRO A 493 -0.07 22.65 -10.54
CA PRO A 493 -0.67 21.69 -11.46
C PRO A 493 0.43 20.96 -12.21
N VAL A 494 0.29 19.64 -12.35
CA VAL A 494 1.13 18.89 -13.29
C VAL A 494 0.81 19.43 -14.69
N PRO A 495 1.79 19.92 -15.47
CA PRO A 495 1.52 20.41 -16.82
C PRO A 495 1.09 19.24 -17.70
N THR A 496 -0.22 19.03 -17.82
CA THR A 496 -0.80 18.20 -18.86
C THR A 496 -0.71 18.98 -20.15
N GLY A 497 0.04 18.45 -21.13
CA GLY A 497 0.04 19.00 -22.49
C GLY A 497 -1.39 19.14 -23.00
N ASP A 498 -1.71 20.34 -23.49
CA ASP A 498 -2.95 20.77 -24.12
C ASP A 498 -4.22 20.68 -23.25
N ALA A 499 -4.48 21.73 -22.48
CA ALA A 499 -5.83 22.10 -22.05
C ALA A 499 -6.05 23.58 -22.34
N GLU A 500 -6.86 23.85 -23.36
CA GLU A 500 -7.46 25.16 -23.59
C GLU A 500 -8.33 25.56 -22.39
N ASP A 501 -8.23 26.85 -22.08
CA ASP A 501 -8.80 27.53 -20.94
C ASP A 501 -10.32 27.64 -21.06
N ASP A 502 -11.06 26.66 -20.52
CA ASP A 502 -12.52 26.74 -20.33
C ASP A 502 -12.89 26.80 -18.84
N ALA A 503 -12.42 27.86 -18.18
CA ALA A 503 -12.93 28.26 -16.87
C ALA A 503 -14.27 29.02 -17.01
N LYS A 504 -15.38 28.28 -17.12
CA LYS A 504 -16.71 28.78 -16.71
C LYS A 504 -17.16 28.04 -15.44
N ALA A 505 -16.69 28.53 -14.30
CA ALA A 505 -17.29 28.22 -13.01
C ALA A 505 -18.54 29.08 -12.80
N ASP A 506 -19.64 28.44 -12.42
CA ASP A 506 -20.90 29.07 -12.04
C ASP A 506 -20.69 29.99 -10.81
N PRO A 507 -21.08 31.29 -10.87
CA PRO A 507 -20.92 32.22 -9.75
C PRO A 507 -21.87 31.97 -8.57
N SER A 508 -22.82 31.03 -8.65
CA SER A 508 -23.52 30.53 -7.45
C SER A 508 -22.72 29.39 -6.81
N GLY A 509 -21.94 29.72 -5.78
CA GLY A 509 -21.31 28.74 -4.90
C GLY A 509 -22.35 27.97 -4.08
N ASP A 510 -23.06 27.05 -4.72
CA ASP A 510 -23.96 26.12 -4.05
C ASP A 510 -23.20 24.83 -3.75
N VAL A 511 -22.94 24.60 -2.47
CA VAL A 511 -22.22 23.42 -1.99
C VAL A 511 -23.20 22.26 -1.88
N THR A 512 -23.35 21.44 -2.93
CA THR A 512 -24.08 20.18 -2.76
C THR A 512 -23.22 19.21 -1.94
N LEU A 513 -23.52 19.05 -0.64
CA LEU A 513 -22.93 18.02 0.22
C LEU A 513 -23.56 16.68 -0.15
N ALA A 514 -22.74 15.71 -0.57
CA ALA A 514 -23.23 14.39 -0.93
C ALA A 514 -23.87 13.69 0.29
N ALA A 515 -25.02 13.06 0.08
CA ALA A 515 -25.61 12.16 1.07
C ALA A 515 -24.65 10.98 1.30
N PRO A 516 -24.49 10.49 2.55
CA PRO A 516 -23.87 9.18 2.75
C PRO A 516 -24.76 8.11 2.09
N GLU A 517 -24.14 7.14 1.42
CA GLU A 517 -24.79 5.85 1.25
C GLU A 517 -24.83 5.19 2.63
N PRO A 518 -26.00 4.74 3.12
CA PRO A 518 -26.13 4.15 4.44
C PRO A 518 -25.33 2.85 4.52
N ALA A 519 -24.60 2.65 5.63
CA ALA A 519 -24.06 1.35 5.99
C ALA A 519 -25.22 0.36 6.15
N THR A 520 -25.24 -0.67 5.30
CA THR A 520 -26.38 -1.58 5.14
C THR A 520 -26.74 -2.29 6.45
N LYS A 521 -27.95 -2.04 6.97
CA LYS A 521 -28.59 -2.88 7.99
C LYS A 521 -28.90 -4.25 7.38
N VAL A 522 -28.38 -5.31 7.99
CA VAL A 522 -28.78 -6.68 7.75
C VAL A 522 -30.22 -6.84 8.23
N ALA A 523 -31.16 -7.11 7.32
CA ALA A 523 -32.51 -7.53 7.67
C ALA A 523 -32.85 -8.83 6.95
N ASP A 524 -33.35 -9.74 7.78
CA ASP A 524 -33.77 -11.11 7.52
C ASP A 524 -34.86 -11.18 6.44
N ALA A 525 -34.73 -12.13 5.51
CA ALA A 525 -35.71 -12.36 4.46
C ALA A 525 -36.57 -13.59 4.81
N GLY A 526 -37.82 -13.33 5.18
CA GLY A 526 -38.90 -14.32 5.28
C GLY A 526 -40.15 -13.78 4.60
N ALA A 527 -40.53 -14.42 3.50
CA ALA A 527 -41.54 -14.05 2.52
C ALA A 527 -43.00 -13.92 3.05
N ALA A 528 -43.83 -13.11 2.38
CA ALA A 528 -44.81 -13.58 1.38
C ALA A 528 -45.93 -12.54 1.09
N ASP A 529 -46.18 -12.41 -0.22
CA ASP A 529 -47.47 -12.24 -0.90
C ASP A 529 -48.38 -11.00 -0.80
N SER A 530 -48.84 -10.66 -2.02
CA SER A 530 -50.17 -10.18 -2.42
C SER A 530 -50.39 -8.67 -2.68
N LEU A 531 -50.37 -8.34 -3.98
CA LEU A 531 -51.48 -7.80 -4.78
C LEU A 531 -52.21 -6.50 -4.38
N SER A 532 -52.43 -5.71 -5.45
CA SER A 532 -53.49 -4.71 -5.67
C SER A 532 -53.30 -3.38 -4.95
N SER A 533 -53.72 -2.23 -5.44
CA SER A 533 -54.26 -1.71 -6.69
C SER A 533 -54.25 -0.18 -6.51
N ALA A 534 -54.35 0.54 -7.61
CA ALA A 534 -54.54 1.98 -7.73
C ALA A 534 -55.41 2.65 -6.64
N SER A 535 -55.04 3.87 -6.22
CA SER A 535 -55.76 5.13 -6.48
C SER A 535 -55.47 6.21 -5.42
N ASP A 536 -55.59 7.46 -5.87
CA ASP A 536 -55.76 8.73 -5.15
C ASP A 536 -54.50 9.47 -4.66
N LEU A 537 -54.01 10.48 -5.41
CA LEU A 537 -54.48 11.89 -5.51
C LEU A 537 -54.34 12.70 -4.20
N ARG A 538 -53.27 13.50 -4.10
CA ARG A 538 -53.32 14.97 -4.25
C ARG A 538 -51.92 15.58 -4.30
#